data_AF-A0A2V1CFV6-F1
#
_entry.id   AF-A0A2V1CFV6-F1
#
_cell.length_a   1.000
_cell.length_b   1.000
_cell.length_c   1.000
_cell.angle_alpha   90.00
_cell.angle_beta   90.00
_cell.angle_gamma   90.00
#
_symmetry.space_group_name_H-M   'P 1'
#
loop_
_entity.id
_entity.type
_entity.pdbx_description
1 polymer ?
#
loop_
_entity_poly.entity_id
_entity_poly.type
_entity_poly.pdbx_seq_one_letter_code
_entity_poly.pdbx_strand_id
1 'polypeptide(L)'
;MSDTTEPVPADADHIVRYIFAFILVGVAWGFTTPFIRAAARTHSPPAHPLLDSPAVKNSWFKSKVYGAFFGVVDLLRNPRYAIPLVINLTGSIWFFLLIGKAELSLTVPITNSLAFLFTVLGDWYVDRKVISRDTWIGMALSLAGIGLCVQSKTK
;
A
#
# COMPACT_ATOMS: atom_id res chain seq x y z
N MET A 1 7.34 -46.16 14.15
CA MET A 1 7.37 -44.68 14.09
C MET A 1 7.40 -44.33 12.61
N SER A 2 6.23 -44.40 11.97
CA SER A 2 6.07 -44.16 10.54
C SER A 2 5.45 -42.78 10.39
N ASP A 3 6.24 -41.86 9.85
CA ASP A 3 5.84 -40.49 9.56
C ASP A 3 4.97 -40.52 8.29
N THR A 4 3.66 -40.67 8.47
CA THR A 4 2.68 -40.52 7.38
C THR A 4 2.42 -39.04 7.18
N THR A 5 3.21 -38.41 6.32
CA THR A 5 2.86 -37.09 5.78
C THR A 5 1.74 -37.30 4.77
N GLU A 6 0.49 -37.34 5.25
CA GLU A 6 -0.68 -37.27 4.38
C GLU A 6 -0.69 -35.91 3.65
N PRO A 7 -1.00 -35.87 2.34
CA PRO A 7 -1.24 -34.61 1.67
C PRO A 7 -2.54 -34.02 2.21
N VAL A 8 -2.45 -32.96 2.99
CA VAL A 8 -3.60 -32.20 3.48
C VAL A 8 -4.48 -31.82 2.29
N PRO A 9 -5.79 -32.15 2.27
CA PRO A 9 -6.67 -31.77 1.19
C PRO A 9 -6.69 -30.24 1.08
N ALA A 10 -6.50 -29.71 -0.12
CA ALA A 10 -6.67 -28.28 -0.36
C ALA A 10 -8.17 -27.95 -0.32
N ASP A 11 -8.72 -27.77 0.89
CA ASP A 11 -10.13 -27.43 1.08
C ASP A 11 -10.42 -26.08 0.42
N ALA A 12 -11.54 -25.96 -0.30
CA ALA A 12 -11.96 -24.73 -0.98
C ALA A 12 -11.94 -23.48 -0.08
N ASP A 13 -12.12 -23.70 1.23
CA ASP A 13 -11.99 -22.70 2.30
C ASP A 13 -10.62 -21.99 2.29
N HIS A 14 -9.54 -22.70 1.98
CA HIS A 14 -8.20 -22.12 1.92
C HIS A 14 -8.05 -21.19 0.72
N ILE A 15 -8.56 -21.56 -0.45
CA ILE A 15 -8.49 -20.73 -1.67
C ILE A 15 -9.25 -19.43 -1.47
N VAL A 16 -10.47 -19.51 -0.93
CA VAL A 16 -11.30 -18.33 -0.64
C VAL A 16 -10.58 -17.39 0.34
N ARG A 17 -9.96 -17.92 1.41
CA ARG A 17 -9.16 -17.13 2.34
C ARG A 17 -7.98 -16.42 1.67
N TYR A 18 -7.27 -17.10 0.75
CA TYR A 18 -6.19 -16.47 -0.01
C TYR A 18 -6.69 -15.36 -0.93
N ILE A 19 -7.80 -15.55 -1.64
CA ILE A 19 -8.40 -14.51 -2.49
C ILE A 19 -8.75 -13.28 -1.65
N PHE A 20 -9.41 -13.47 -0.51
CA PHE A 20 -9.72 -12.36 0.40
C PHE A 20 -8.45 -11.69 0.92
N ALA A 21 -7.41 -12.45 1.27
CA ALA A 21 -6.14 -11.91 1.71
C ALA A 21 -5.48 -11.04 0.64
N PHE A 22 -5.42 -11.52 -0.61
CA PHE A 22 -4.88 -10.77 -1.74
C PHE A 22 -5.64 -9.46 -1.94
N ILE A 23 -6.97 -9.52 -1.96
CA ILE A 23 -7.82 -8.32 -2.08
C ILE A 23 -7.54 -7.35 -0.94
N LEU A 24 -7.48 -7.83 0.30
CA LEU A 24 -7.32 -6.98 1.48
C LEU A 24 -5.94 -6.30 1.49
N VAL A 25 -4.87 -7.03 1.16
CA VAL A 25 -3.53 -6.45 1.00
C VAL A 25 -3.49 -5.46 -0.18
N GLY A 26 -4.11 -5.81 -1.31
CA GLY A 26 -4.19 -4.96 -2.49
C GLY A 26 -4.93 -3.64 -2.21
N VAL A 27 -6.03 -3.69 -1.47
CA VAL A 27 -6.76 -2.49 -1.00
C VAL A 27 -5.91 -1.70 -0.01
N ALA A 28 -5.32 -2.37 0.98
CA ALA A 28 -4.53 -1.74 2.02
C ALA A 28 -3.34 -0.96 1.42
N TRP A 29 -2.58 -1.56 0.50
CA TRP A 29 -1.44 -0.90 -0.13
C TRP A 29 -1.83 0.02 -1.28
N GLY A 30 -2.70 -0.46 -2.17
CA GLY A 30 -3.06 0.25 -3.39
C GLY A 30 -4.05 1.38 -3.14
N PHE A 31 -5.23 1.04 -2.62
CA PHE A 31 -6.35 1.98 -2.56
C PHE A 31 -6.10 3.14 -1.60
N THR A 32 -5.33 2.95 -0.53
CA THR A 32 -5.00 4.00 0.44
C THR A 32 -3.97 5.01 -0.10
N THR A 33 -3.12 4.61 -1.04
CA THR A 33 -1.99 5.43 -1.54
C THR A 33 -2.46 6.77 -2.14
N PRO A 34 -3.50 6.82 -2.99
CA PRO A 34 -4.07 8.07 -3.48
C PRO A 34 -4.58 9.01 -2.38
N PHE A 35 -5.19 8.47 -1.31
CA PHE A 35 -5.66 9.28 -0.18
C PHE A 35 -4.50 9.87 0.62
N ILE A 36 -3.45 9.07 0.87
CA ILE A 36 -2.21 9.54 1.52
C ILE A 36 -1.61 10.69 0.71
N ARG A 37 -1.49 10.51 -0.62
CA ARG A 37 -0.96 11.51 -1.55
C ARG A 37 -1.81 12.78 -1.56
N ALA A 38 -3.13 12.64 -1.63
CA ALA A 38 -4.05 13.78 -1.61
C ALA A 38 -3.99 14.54 -0.29
N ALA A 39 -4.02 13.83 0.85
CA ALA A 39 -3.93 14.42 2.17
C ALA A 39 -2.61 15.18 2.36
N ALA A 40 -1.48 14.63 1.91
CA ALA A 40 -0.18 15.29 1.94
C ALA A 40 -0.12 16.57 1.09
N ARG A 41 -0.77 16.60 -0.09
CA ARG A 41 -0.82 17.80 -0.95
C ARG A 41 -1.66 18.91 -0.35
N THR A 42 -2.76 18.57 0.32
CA THR A 42 -3.67 19.55 0.92
C THR A 42 -3.28 19.96 2.34
N HIS A 43 -2.20 19.40 2.89
CA HIS A 43 -1.77 19.69 4.25
C HIS A 43 -1.02 21.02 4.29
N SER A 44 -1.61 22.01 4.95
CA SER A 44 -0.96 23.26 5.31
C SER A 44 -0.52 23.18 6.78
N PRO A 45 0.77 22.95 7.07
CA PRO A 45 1.23 22.82 8.45
C PRO A 45 1.03 24.14 9.22
N PRO A 46 0.56 24.09 10.48
CA PRO A 46 0.46 25.26 11.34
C PRO A 46 1.81 25.96 11.53
N ALA A 47 1.80 27.29 11.68
CA ALA A 47 3.01 28.02 12.04
C ALA A 47 3.48 27.61 13.44
N HIS A 48 4.68 27.02 13.55
CA HIS A 48 5.24 26.57 14.82
C HIS A 48 6.13 27.66 15.44
N PRO A 49 5.78 28.24 16.61
CA PRO A 49 6.53 29.33 17.24
C PRO A 49 8.01 28.99 17.54
N LEU A 50 8.32 27.70 17.72
CA LEU A 50 9.69 27.21 17.95
C LEU A 50 10.58 27.29 16.70
N LEU A 51 9.99 27.23 15.50
CA LEU A 51 10.70 27.41 14.23
C LEU A 51 11.03 28.88 13.96
N ASP A 52 10.29 29.81 14.57
CA ASP A 52 10.54 31.25 14.50
C ASP A 52 11.54 31.76 15.53
N SER A 53 11.99 30.90 16.45
CA SER A 53 13.04 31.24 17.41
C SER A 53 14.37 31.59 16.70
N PRO A 54 15.05 32.69 17.09
CA PRO A 54 16.35 33.08 16.53
C PRO A 54 17.39 31.96 16.63
N ALA A 55 17.35 31.15 17.69
CA ALA A 55 18.30 30.05 17.92
C ALA A 55 18.16 28.91 16.89
N VAL A 56 16.96 28.73 16.31
CA VAL A 56 16.68 27.71 15.29
C VAL A 56 16.89 28.29 13.90
N LYS A 57 16.46 29.54 13.64
CA LYS A 57 16.69 30.23 12.37
C LYS A 57 18.17 30.47 12.05
N ASN A 58 19.01 30.76 13.06
CA ASN A 58 20.44 30.99 12.85
C ASN A 58 21.22 29.73 12.43
N SER A 59 20.62 28.54 12.57
CA SER A 59 21.28 27.29 12.20
C SER A 59 20.46 26.57 11.14
N TRP A 60 20.96 26.56 9.91
CA TRP A 60 20.33 25.88 8.77
C TRP A 60 20.01 24.40 9.09
N PHE A 61 20.92 23.71 9.78
CA PHE A 61 20.71 22.32 10.17
C PHE A 61 19.57 22.15 11.18
N LYS A 62 19.54 22.96 12.26
CA LYS A 62 18.47 22.89 13.26
C LYS A 62 17.12 23.25 12.63
N SER A 63 17.06 24.34 11.86
CA SER A 63 15.85 24.74 11.14
C SER A 63 15.32 23.60 10.24
N LYS A 64 16.20 22.89 9.54
CA LYS A 64 15.82 21.77 8.68
C LYS A 64 15.33 20.55 9.47
N VAL A 65 16.00 20.18 10.55
CA VAL A 65 15.62 19.03 11.39
C VAL A 65 14.32 19.29 12.13
N TYR A 66 14.21 20.43 12.83
CA TYR A 66 12.99 20.77 13.55
C TYR A 66 11.82 20.99 12.58
N GLY A 67 12.06 21.63 11.43
CA GLY A 67 11.04 21.82 10.39
C GLY A 67 10.52 20.49 9.84
N ALA A 68 11.41 19.53 9.58
CA ALA A 68 11.01 18.18 9.16
C ALA A 68 10.25 17.44 10.26
N PHE A 69 10.71 17.52 11.52
CA PHE A 69 10.06 16.86 12.65
C PHE A 69 8.64 17.38 12.87
N PHE A 70 8.46 18.69 12.96
CA PHE A 70 7.12 19.29 13.13
C PHE A 70 6.23 19.01 11.93
N GLY A 71 6.76 19.11 10.70
CA GLY A 71 6.01 18.75 9.50
C GLY A 71 5.51 17.31 9.48
N VAL A 72 6.33 16.35 9.94
CA VAL A 72 5.91 14.94 10.07
C VAL A 72 4.85 14.78 11.16
N VAL A 73 5.04 15.38 12.33
CA VAL A 73 4.09 15.29 13.44
C VAL A 73 2.73 15.90 13.08
N ASP A 74 2.71 17.05 12.42
CA ASP A 74 1.48 17.71 11.99
C ASP A 74 0.75 16.92 10.92
N LEU A 75 1.50 16.32 9.99
CA LEU A 75 0.92 15.44 8.97
C LEU A 75 0.34 14.17 9.59
N LEU A 76 1.02 13.56 10.57
CA LEU A 76 0.53 12.40 11.30
C LEU A 76 -0.66 12.72 12.21
N ARG A 77 -0.80 13.97 12.68
CA ARG A 77 -1.99 14.43 13.42
C ARG A 77 -3.21 14.61 12.52
N ASN A 78 -3.02 14.77 11.21
CA ASN A 78 -4.13 14.90 10.27
C ASN A 78 -4.83 13.55 10.09
N PRO A 79 -6.10 13.37 10.53
CA PRO A 79 -6.81 12.09 10.41
C PRO A 79 -6.99 11.67 8.95
N ARG A 80 -7.05 12.62 8.01
CA ARG A 80 -7.13 12.34 6.57
C ARG A 80 -5.87 11.67 6.02
N TYR A 81 -4.75 11.80 6.72
CA TYR A 81 -3.48 11.15 6.39
C TYR A 81 -3.25 9.90 7.26
N ALA A 82 -3.47 10.02 8.57
CA ALA A 82 -3.21 8.96 9.54
C ALA A 82 -4.07 7.71 9.32
N ILE A 83 -5.37 7.87 9.02
CA ILE A 83 -6.27 6.72 8.81
C ILE A 83 -5.82 5.88 7.59
N PRO A 84 -5.65 6.47 6.39
CA PRO A 84 -5.10 5.72 5.26
C PRO A 84 -3.72 5.11 5.52
N LEU A 85 -2.84 5.82 6.24
CA LEU A 85 -1.50 5.34 6.56
C LEU A 85 -1.54 4.10 7.46
N VAL A 86 -2.38 4.10 8.51
CA VAL A 86 -2.54 2.94 9.39
C VAL A 86 -3.06 1.75 8.61
N ILE A 87 -4.08 1.94 7.77
CA ILE A 87 -4.59 0.87 6.90
C ILE A 87 -3.48 0.35 5.98
N ASN A 88 -2.70 1.25 5.37
CA ASN A 88 -1.56 0.87 4.52
C ASN A 88 -0.56 -0.02 5.26
N LEU A 89 -0.19 0.36 6.48
CA LEU A 89 0.74 -0.40 7.31
C LEU A 89 0.18 -1.76 7.74
N THR A 90 -1.14 -1.86 7.98
CA THR A 90 -1.76 -3.17 8.27
C THR A 90 -1.66 -4.15 7.10
N GLY A 91 -1.51 -3.66 5.86
CA GLY A 91 -1.28 -4.51 4.68
C GLY A 91 -0.11 -5.46 4.84
N SER A 92 0.98 -5.04 5.51
CA SER A 92 2.12 -5.90 5.80
C SER A 92 1.76 -7.05 6.76
N ILE A 93 0.93 -6.80 7.76
CA ILE A 93 0.46 -7.82 8.70
C ILE A 93 -0.32 -8.89 7.93
N TRP A 94 -1.28 -8.48 7.10
CA TRP A 94 -2.07 -9.39 6.27
C TRP A 94 -1.21 -10.17 5.27
N PHE A 95 -0.23 -9.50 4.65
CA PHE A 95 0.72 -10.13 3.74
C PHE A 95 1.50 -11.26 4.43
N PHE A 96 2.06 -11.00 5.62
CA PHE A 96 2.82 -12.00 6.37
C PHE A 96 1.95 -13.12 6.95
N LEU A 97 0.80 -12.79 7.55
CA LEU A 97 -0.05 -13.78 8.23
C LEU A 97 -0.79 -14.71 7.25
N LEU A 98 -1.29 -14.15 6.15
CA LEU A 98 -2.21 -14.85 5.27
C LEU A 98 -1.54 -15.37 4.01
N ILE A 99 -0.47 -14.71 3.53
CA ILE A 99 0.11 -15.00 2.22
C ILE A 99 1.57 -15.51 2.30
N GLY A 100 2.26 -15.31 3.43
CA GLY A 100 3.62 -15.82 3.65
C GLY A 100 3.76 -17.36 3.60
N LYS A 101 2.64 -18.11 3.59
CA LYS A 101 2.59 -19.57 3.43
C LYS A 101 2.41 -20.04 1.99
N ALA A 102 2.00 -19.15 1.08
CA ALA A 102 1.97 -19.43 -0.35
C ALA A 102 3.39 -19.25 -0.93
N GLU A 103 3.66 -19.84 -2.09
CA GLU A 103 4.95 -19.69 -2.77
C GLU A 103 5.26 -18.19 -2.98
N LEU A 104 6.22 -17.67 -2.20
CA LEU A 104 6.54 -16.23 -2.16
C LEU A 104 6.83 -15.65 -3.55
N SER A 105 7.39 -16.47 -4.45
CA SER A 105 7.71 -16.10 -5.82
C SER A 105 6.48 -15.78 -6.69
N LEU A 106 5.30 -16.33 -6.39
CA LEU A 106 4.06 -16.05 -7.13
C LEU A 106 3.23 -14.94 -6.46
N THR A 107 3.21 -14.98 -5.13
CA THR A 107 2.48 -14.03 -4.29
C THR A 107 2.91 -12.59 -4.54
N VAL A 108 4.22 -12.33 -4.59
CA VAL A 108 4.76 -10.96 -4.70
C VAL A 108 4.31 -10.28 -6.00
N PRO A 109 4.45 -10.90 -7.20
CA PRO A 109 3.91 -10.35 -8.44
C PRO A 109 2.40 -10.08 -8.38
N ILE A 110 1.60 -11.03 -7.87
CA ILE A 110 0.14 -10.89 -7.79
C ILE A 110 -0.24 -9.70 -6.91
N THR A 111 0.34 -9.62 -5.70
CA THR A 111 0.03 -8.54 -4.76
C THR A 111 0.44 -7.17 -5.32
N ASN A 112 1.61 -7.06 -5.96
CA ASN A 112 2.05 -5.81 -6.57
C ASN A 112 1.12 -5.35 -7.69
N SER A 113 0.73 -6.26 -8.58
CA SER A 113 -0.20 -5.95 -9.66
C SER A 113 -1.57 -5.55 -9.12
N LEU A 114 -2.06 -6.23 -8.08
CA LEU A 114 -3.34 -5.90 -7.45
C LEU A 114 -3.30 -4.56 -6.71
N ALA A 115 -2.20 -4.25 -6.03
CA ALA A 115 -1.96 -2.93 -5.44
C ALA A 115 -1.95 -1.84 -6.51
N PHE A 116 -1.35 -2.07 -7.68
CA PHE A 116 -1.42 -1.14 -8.80
C PHE A 116 -2.87 -0.92 -9.28
N LEU A 117 -3.66 -1.98 -9.46
CA LEU A 117 -5.06 -1.88 -9.85
C LEU A 117 -5.87 -1.05 -8.85
N PHE A 118 -5.73 -1.35 -7.56
CA PHE A 118 -6.41 -0.59 -6.50
C PHE A 118 -5.92 0.85 -6.38
N THR A 119 -4.64 1.13 -6.69
CA THR A 119 -4.13 2.50 -6.77
C THR A 119 -4.84 3.27 -7.87
N VAL A 120 -5.02 2.68 -9.05
CA VAL A 120 -5.75 3.33 -10.15
C VAL A 120 -7.21 3.58 -9.77
N LEU A 121 -7.87 2.60 -9.13
CA LEU A 121 -9.23 2.78 -8.62
C LEU A 121 -9.32 3.91 -7.59
N GLY A 122 -8.34 4.00 -6.69
CA GLY A 122 -8.27 5.07 -5.70
C GLY A 122 -7.99 6.43 -6.33
N ASP A 123 -7.10 6.52 -7.32
CA ASP A 123 -6.81 7.76 -8.05
C ASP A 123 -8.07 8.24 -8.82
N TRP A 124 -8.83 7.32 -9.41
CA TRP A 124 -10.13 7.64 -10.01
C TRP A 124 -11.16 8.12 -8.97
N TYR A 125 -11.21 7.49 -7.80
CA TYR A 125 -12.14 7.85 -6.73
C TYR A 125 -11.81 9.21 -6.07
N VAL A 126 -10.54 9.43 -5.73
CA VAL A 126 -10.05 10.60 -4.97
C VAL A 126 -9.87 11.82 -5.85
N ASP A 127 -9.16 11.69 -6.97
CA ASP A 127 -8.83 12.82 -7.84
C ASP A 127 -9.89 13.03 -8.94
N ARG A 128 -10.91 12.16 -9.05
CA ARG A 128 -11.93 12.16 -10.12
C ARG A 128 -11.33 12.24 -11.54
N LYS A 129 -10.08 11.78 -11.68
CA LYS A 129 -9.35 11.82 -12.95
C LYS A 129 -9.95 10.84 -13.92
N VAL A 130 -10.23 11.30 -15.14
CA VAL A 130 -10.57 10.43 -16.25
C VAL A 130 -9.37 9.54 -16.53
N ILE A 131 -9.56 8.22 -16.55
CA ILE A 131 -8.48 7.24 -16.75
C ILE A 131 -7.83 7.52 -18.11
N SER A 132 -6.55 7.89 -18.12
CA SER A 132 -5.81 8.18 -19.35
C SER A 132 -5.55 6.91 -20.15
N ARG A 133 -5.24 7.06 -21.45
CA ARG A 133 -4.85 5.90 -22.29
C ARG A 133 -3.63 5.16 -21.74
N ASP A 134 -2.67 5.88 -21.19
CA ASP A 134 -1.45 5.28 -20.62
C ASP A 134 -1.77 4.44 -19.38
N THR A 135 -2.69 4.91 -18.52
CA THR A 135 -3.15 4.14 -17.35
C THR A 135 -3.88 2.86 -17.77
N TRP A 136 -4.70 2.92 -18.83
CA TRP A 136 -5.36 1.74 -19.40
C TRP A 136 -4.36 0.72 -19.95
N ILE A 137 -3.31 1.17 -20.64
CA ILE A 137 -2.24 0.29 -21.14
C ILE A 137 -1.51 -0.36 -19.97
N GLY A 138 -1.17 0.41 -18.92
CA GLY A 138 -0.56 -0.13 -17.71
C GLY A 138 -1.44 -1.17 -17.00
N MET A 139 -2.75 -0.93 -16.95
CA MET A 139 -3.73 -1.87 -16.39
C MET A 139 -3.78 -3.18 -17.19
N ALA A 140 -3.86 -3.09 -18.52
CA ALA A 140 -3.89 -4.25 -19.40
C ALA A 140 -2.60 -5.08 -19.30
N LEU A 141 -1.43 -4.43 -19.28
CA LEU A 141 -0.13 -5.08 -19.11
C LEU A 141 0.00 -5.76 -17.74
N SER A 142 -0.48 -5.10 -16.66
CA SER A 142 -0.47 -5.66 -15.31
C SER A 142 -1.34 -6.93 -15.21
N LEU A 143 -2.54 -6.89 -15.78
CA LEU A 143 -3.45 -8.05 -15.84
C LEU A 143 -2.87 -9.18 -16.70
N ALA A 144 -2.26 -8.87 -17.83
CA ALA A 144 -1.57 -9.85 -18.67
C ALA A 144 -0.41 -10.51 -17.91
N GLY A 145 0.38 -9.72 -17.17
CA GLY A 145 1.46 -10.23 -16.31
C GLY A 145 0.97 -11.20 -15.25
N ILE A 146 -0.11 -10.88 -14.53
CA ILE A 146 -0.73 -11.80 -13.56
C ILE A 146 -1.18 -13.08 -14.27
N GLY A 147 -1.86 -12.95 -15.41
CA GLY A 147 -2.32 -14.11 -16.20
C GLY A 147 -1.18 -15.04 -16.59
N LEU A 148 -0.03 -14.49 -16.99
CA LEU A 148 1.19 -15.25 -17.30
C LEU A 148 1.77 -15.92 -16.05
N CYS A 149 1.83 -15.21 -14.91
CA CYS A 149 2.31 -15.77 -13.64
C CYS A 149 1.45 -16.98 -13.20
N VAL A 150 0.13 -16.88 -13.33
CA VAL A 150 -0.80 -18.00 -13.03
C VAL A 150 -0.61 -19.13 -14.04
N GLN A 151 -0.56 -18.82 -15.33
CA GLN A 151 -0.39 -19.82 -16.38
C GLN A 151 0.92 -20.61 -16.27
N SER A 152 1.99 -19.97 -15.80
CA SER A 152 3.30 -20.61 -15.56
C SER A 152 3.28 -21.60 -14.39
N LYS A 153 2.27 -21.54 -13.51
CA LYS A 153 2.12 -22.45 -12.37
C LYS A 153 1.14 -23.59 -12.63
N THR A 154 0.21 -23.37 -13.55
CA THR A 154 -0.72 -24.41 -14.01
C THR A 154 -0.08 -25.40 -14.99
N LYS A 155 1.12 -25.10 -15.51
CA LYS A 155 1.94 -25.97 -16.36
C LYS A 155 3.18 -26.42 -15.60
#